data_AF-A0A2M7UT41-F1
#
_entry.id   AF-A0A2M7UT41-F1
#
_cell.length_a   1.000
_cell.length_b   1.000
_cell.length_c   1.000
_cell.angle_alpha   90.00
_cell.angle_beta   90.00
_cell.angle_gamma   90.00
#
_symmetry.space_group_name_H-M   'P 1'
#
loop_
_entity.id
_entity.type
_entity.pdbx_description
1 polymer ?
#
loop_
_entity_poly.entity_id
_entity_poly.type
_entity_poly.pdbx_seq_one_letter_code
_entity_poly.pdbx_strand_id
1 'polypeptide(L)'
;MPQNIALKKIFWWTALTLWMVVIYYFSSQPDLQSGLTTWIDLVLRKIAHMAEFGVLCYLWFQTLGVIMPLTTRPKIFFALLFSVLYAATDEWHQSFVGGRHGSPVDVLVDAFGAAVLTGLLLKQHRNVS
;
A
#
# COMPACT_ATOMS: atom_id res chain seq x y z
N MET A 1 18.93 25.74 -4.50
CA MET A 1 17.74 25.28 -3.75
C MET A 1 16.67 24.50 -4.57
N PRO A 2 16.53 24.59 -5.92
CA PRO A 2 15.55 23.76 -6.66
C PRO A 2 15.99 22.30 -6.91
N GLN A 3 17.30 22.02 -6.94
CA GLN A 3 17.79 20.65 -7.21
C GLN A 3 17.36 19.61 -6.15
N ASN A 4 17.27 20.00 -4.89
CA ASN A 4 16.83 19.12 -3.81
C ASN A 4 15.35 18.71 -3.93
N ILE A 5 14.52 19.54 -4.56
CA ILE A 5 13.09 19.23 -4.77
C ILE A 5 12.95 18.23 -5.92
N ALA A 6 13.67 18.45 -7.02
CA ALA A 6 13.67 17.53 -8.16
C ALA A 6 14.17 16.13 -7.76
N LEU A 7 15.28 16.06 -7.01
CA LEU A 7 15.80 14.80 -6.48
C LEU A 7 14.81 14.08 -5.56
N LYS A 8 14.16 14.81 -4.64
CA LYS A 8 13.12 14.23 -3.77
C LYS A 8 11.92 13.72 -4.56
N LYS A 9 11.47 14.46 -5.59
CA LYS A 9 10.39 14.02 -6.48
C LYS A 9 10.74 12.71 -7.17
N ILE A 10 11.93 12.64 -7.78
CA ILE A 10 12.42 11.43 -8.44
C ILE A 10 12.47 10.28 -7.45
N PHE A 11 13.09 10.48 -6.29
CA PHE A 11 13.20 9.46 -5.26
C PHE A 11 11.84 8.88 -4.83
N TRP A 12 10.87 9.74 -4.48
CA TRP A 12 9.56 9.26 -4.01
C TRP A 12 8.74 8.59 -5.10
N TRP A 13 8.77 9.10 -6.33
CA TRP A 13 8.14 8.41 -7.47
C TRP A 13 8.78 7.05 -7.72
N THR A 14 10.11 6.96 -7.73
CA THR A 14 10.82 5.69 -7.90
C THR A 14 10.47 4.72 -6.78
N ALA A 15 10.48 5.15 -5.52
CA ALA A 15 10.12 4.30 -4.38
C ALA A 15 8.67 3.80 -4.47
N LEU A 16 7.72 4.68 -4.80
CA LEU A 16 6.32 4.34 -5.01
C LEU A 16 6.15 3.29 -6.12
N THR A 17 6.74 3.53 -7.29
CA THR A 17 6.64 2.61 -8.42
C THR A 17 7.31 1.27 -8.13
N LEU A 18 8.49 1.26 -7.51
CA LEU A 18 9.17 0.02 -7.12
C LEU A 18 8.31 -0.79 -6.15
N TRP A 19 7.65 -0.13 -5.19
CA TRP A 19 6.78 -0.82 -4.25
C TRP A 19 5.53 -1.41 -4.93
N MET A 20 4.92 -0.69 -5.87
CA MET A 20 3.82 -1.24 -6.68
C MET A 20 4.27 -2.47 -7.48
N VAL A 21 5.49 -2.46 -8.03
CA VAL A 21 6.04 -3.65 -8.71
C VAL A 21 6.22 -4.82 -7.74
N VAL A 22 6.66 -4.56 -6.50
CA VAL A 22 6.78 -5.61 -5.47
C VAL A 22 5.43 -6.22 -5.14
N ILE A 23 4.40 -5.41 -4.90
CA ILE A 23 3.03 -5.90 -4.63
C ILE A 23 2.54 -6.74 -5.80
N TYR A 24 2.64 -6.22 -7.03
CA TYR A 24 2.22 -6.93 -8.22
C TYR A 24 2.94 -8.29 -8.40
N TYR A 25 4.24 -8.34 -8.12
CA TYR A 25 5.02 -9.57 -8.19
C TYR A 25 4.51 -10.64 -7.21
N PHE A 26 4.25 -10.27 -5.95
CA PHE A 26 3.70 -11.20 -4.95
C PHE A 26 2.26 -11.60 -5.23
N SER A 27 1.45 -10.67 -5.73
CA SER A 27 0.08 -10.89 -6.16
C SER A 27 -0.02 -11.87 -7.34
N SER A 28 0.99 -11.89 -8.22
CA SER A 28 1.05 -12.77 -9.38
C SER A 28 1.47 -14.22 -9.05
N GLN A 29 1.89 -14.52 -7.82
CA GLN A 29 2.27 -15.88 -7.46
C GLN A 29 1.01 -16.75 -7.25
N PRO A 30 0.90 -17.91 -7.93
CA PRO A 30 -0.15 -18.89 -7.63
C PRO A 30 0.05 -19.47 -6.23
N ASP A 31 -1.06 -19.89 -5.62
CA ASP A 31 -1.21 -20.19 -4.19
C ASP A 31 0.04 -20.76 -3.51
N LEU A 32 0.72 -19.90 -2.74
CA LEU A 32 1.86 -20.24 -1.89
C LEU A 32 1.33 -21.01 -0.68
N GLN A 33 1.13 -22.32 -0.83
CA GLN A 33 0.85 -23.19 0.30
C GLN A 33 2.08 -23.20 1.22
N SER A 34 2.02 -22.50 2.35
CA SER A 34 3.14 -22.43 3.30
C SER A 34 3.37 -23.75 4.07
N GLY A 35 2.51 -24.75 3.86
CA GLY A 35 2.47 -25.99 4.65
C GLY A 35 1.85 -25.83 6.04
N LEU A 36 1.35 -24.63 6.40
CA LEU A 36 0.61 -24.37 7.63
C LEU A 36 -0.87 -24.76 7.50
N THR A 37 -1.60 -24.80 8.62
CA THR A 37 -3.05 -24.98 8.60
C THR A 37 -3.72 -23.81 7.87
N THR A 38 -4.77 -24.11 7.09
CA THR A 38 -5.45 -23.16 6.20
C THR A 38 -5.80 -21.82 6.86
N TRP A 39 -6.18 -21.83 8.14
CA TRP A 39 -6.52 -20.64 8.91
C TRP A 39 -5.34 -19.73 9.23
N ILE A 40 -4.20 -20.30 9.64
CA ILE A 40 -2.98 -19.54 9.92
C ILE A 40 -2.50 -18.87 8.64
N ASP A 41 -2.57 -19.61 7.54
CA ASP A 41 -2.13 -19.15 6.22
C ASP A 41 -2.97 -17.97 5.72
N LEU A 42 -4.28 -18.02 5.93
CA LEU A 42 -5.19 -16.91 5.64
C LEU A 42 -4.88 -15.66 6.47
N VAL A 43 -4.58 -15.82 7.77
CA VAL A 43 -4.26 -14.70 8.66
C VAL A 43 -2.94 -14.05 8.26
N LEU A 44 -1.90 -14.84 7.99
CA LEU A 44 -0.59 -14.33 7.57
C LEU A 44 -0.69 -13.58 6.23
N ARG A 45 -1.45 -14.11 5.26
CA ARG A 45 -1.72 -13.42 3.99
C ARG A 45 -2.38 -12.06 4.21
N LYS A 46 -3.40 -12.00 5.07
CA LYS A 46 -4.10 -10.72 5.38
C LYS A 46 -3.16 -9.72 6.04
N ILE A 47 -2.32 -10.14 6.99
CA ILE A 47 -1.34 -9.24 7.63
C ILE A 47 -0.33 -8.72 6.61
N ALA A 48 0.14 -9.58 5.69
CA ALA A 48 1.05 -9.18 4.62
C ALA A 48 0.41 -8.12 3.70
N HIS A 49 -0.82 -8.34 3.22
CA HIS A 49 -1.52 -7.38 2.36
C HIS A 49 -1.76 -6.05 3.10
N MET A 50 -2.22 -6.09 4.35
CA MET A 50 -2.38 -4.89 5.18
C MET A 50 -1.06 -4.09 5.31
N ALA A 51 0.08 -4.77 5.44
CA ALA A 51 1.39 -4.13 5.49
C ALA A 51 1.79 -3.55 4.12
N GLU A 52 1.61 -4.30 3.03
CA GLU A 52 1.88 -3.89 1.66
C GLU A 52 1.13 -2.60 1.28
N PHE A 53 -0.19 -2.57 1.49
CA PHE A 53 -1.02 -1.40 1.20
C PHE A 53 -0.80 -0.26 2.19
N GLY A 54 -0.44 -0.56 3.44
CA GLY A 54 -0.03 0.46 4.41
C GLY A 54 1.25 1.18 4.01
N VAL A 55 2.27 0.46 3.53
CA VAL A 55 3.48 1.07 2.98
C VAL A 55 3.17 1.84 1.70
N LEU A 56 2.33 1.30 0.82
CA LEU A 56 1.89 1.99 -0.40
C LEU A 56 1.21 3.33 -0.08
N CYS A 57 0.32 3.36 0.92
CA CYS A 57 -0.36 4.56 1.37
C CYS A 57 0.63 5.59 1.93
N TYR A 58 1.61 5.15 2.73
CA TYR A 58 2.68 6.04 3.18
C TYR A 58 3.49 6.60 2.00
N LEU A 59 3.85 5.80 1.01
CA LEU A 59 4.60 6.25 -0.18
C LEU A 59 3.79 7.24 -1.03
N TRP A 60 2.48 7.00 -1.20
CA TRP A 60 1.58 7.97 -1.81
C TRP A 60 1.55 9.28 -1.01
N PHE A 61 1.43 9.21 0.32
CA PHE A 61 1.52 10.39 1.17
C PHE A 61 2.83 11.13 0.90
N GLN A 62 3.99 10.50 0.99
CA GLN A 62 5.27 11.18 0.75
C GLN A 62 5.36 11.81 -0.65
N THR A 63 4.92 11.08 -1.68
CA THR A 63 4.88 11.53 -3.08
C THR A 63 3.99 12.77 -3.24
N LEU A 64 2.76 12.73 -2.74
CA LEU A 64 1.82 13.85 -2.78
C LEU A 64 2.38 15.11 -2.13
N GLY A 65 3.19 14.96 -1.07
CA GLY A 65 3.81 16.07 -0.35
C GLY A 65 4.94 16.77 -1.11
N VAL A 66 5.50 16.13 -2.13
CA VAL A 66 6.53 16.74 -2.98
C VAL A 66 6.01 17.18 -4.35
N ILE A 67 4.86 16.67 -4.80
CA ILE A 67 4.28 17.04 -6.10
C ILE A 67 3.15 18.08 -6.03
N MET A 68 2.44 18.18 -4.90
CA MET A 68 1.33 19.12 -4.73
C MET A 68 1.45 19.90 -3.42
N PRO A 69 1.02 21.18 -3.38
CA PRO A 69 0.99 22.00 -2.16
C PRO A 69 -0.25 21.67 -1.31
N LEU A 70 -0.43 20.41 -0.92
CA LEU A 70 -1.57 19.97 -0.10
C LEU A 70 -1.29 20.10 1.39
N THR A 71 -2.32 20.48 2.16
CA THR A 71 -2.30 20.35 3.62
C THR A 71 -2.43 18.87 4.04
N THR A 72 -2.09 18.54 5.29
CA THR A 72 -2.00 17.15 5.76
C THR A 72 -3.30 16.34 5.57
N ARG A 73 -4.47 16.94 5.77
CA ARG A 73 -5.76 16.23 5.69
C ARG A 73 -6.10 15.77 4.26
N PRO A 74 -6.16 16.65 3.24
CA PRO A 74 -6.33 16.23 1.84
C PRO A 74 -5.27 15.23 1.39
N LYS A 75 -4.03 15.41 1.84
CA LYS A 75 -2.91 14.51 1.51
C LYS A 75 -3.14 13.08 2.02
N ILE A 76 -3.63 12.91 3.25
CA ILE A 76 -4.03 11.60 3.79
C ILE A 76 -5.19 11.02 2.98
N PHE A 77 -6.22 11.83 2.69
CA PHE A 77 -7.37 11.38 1.92
C PHE A 77 -6.98 10.82 0.54
N PHE A 78 -6.19 11.57 -0.23
CA PHE A 78 -5.74 11.11 -1.55
C PHE A 78 -4.80 9.90 -1.47
N ALA A 79 -3.92 9.84 -0.45
CA ALA A 79 -3.06 8.68 -0.26
C ALA A 79 -3.85 7.39 0.00
N LEU A 80 -4.89 7.49 0.84
CA LEU A 80 -5.82 6.38 1.08
C LEU A 80 -6.60 6.03 -0.17
N LEU A 81 -7.17 7.03 -0.85
CA LEU A 81 -7.93 6.81 -2.08
C LEU A 81 -7.12 6.05 -3.13
N PHE A 82 -5.88 6.49 -3.41
CA PHE A 82 -5.03 5.81 -4.40
C PHE A 82 -4.61 4.42 -3.97
N SER A 83 -4.40 4.19 -2.67
CA SER A 83 -4.05 2.86 -2.17
C SER A 83 -5.23 1.89 -2.24
N VAL A 84 -6.44 2.35 -1.94
CA VAL A 84 -7.67 1.56 -2.09
C VAL A 84 -7.95 1.23 -3.56
N LEU A 85 -7.77 2.21 -4.45
CA LEU A 85 -7.90 1.96 -5.89
C LEU A 85 -6.88 0.92 -6.37
N TYR A 86 -5.64 0.99 -5.88
CA TYR A 86 -4.62 0.01 -6.22
C TYR A 86 -4.93 -1.38 -5.65
N ALA A 87 -5.41 -1.47 -4.41
CA ALA A 87 -5.88 -2.73 -3.83
C ALA A 87 -7.03 -3.35 -4.63
N ALA A 88 -7.98 -2.54 -5.10
CA ALA A 88 -9.05 -3.02 -5.96
C ALA A 88 -8.52 -3.55 -7.31
N THR A 89 -7.49 -2.92 -7.89
CA THR A 89 -6.85 -3.44 -9.10
C THR A 89 -6.05 -4.72 -8.84
N ASP A 90 -5.45 -4.84 -7.66
CA ASP A 90 -4.72 -6.04 -7.25
C ASP A 90 -5.68 -7.23 -7.09
N GLU A 91 -6.80 -7.03 -6.40
CA GLU A 91 -7.86 -8.03 -6.23
C GLU A 91 -8.42 -8.51 -7.58
N TRP A 92 -8.65 -7.56 -8.48
CA TRP A 92 -9.05 -7.84 -9.85
C TRP A 92 -7.98 -8.68 -10.56
N HIS A 93 -6.70 -8.34 -10.45
CA HIS A 93 -5.60 -9.11 -11.03
C HIS A 93 -5.51 -10.53 -10.45
N GLN A 94 -5.64 -10.68 -9.12
CA GLN A 94 -5.63 -11.98 -8.43
C GLN A 94 -6.76 -12.91 -8.92
N SER A 95 -7.90 -12.38 -9.39
CA SER A 95 -8.98 -13.19 -9.96
C SER A 95 -8.59 -13.96 -11.24
N PHE A 96 -7.50 -13.55 -11.91
CA PHE A 96 -6.94 -14.24 -13.07
C PHE A 96 -5.80 -15.20 -12.70
N VAL A 97 -5.35 -15.19 -11.45
CA VAL A 97 -4.28 -16.06 -10.96
C VAL A 97 -4.90 -17.38 -10.46
N GLY A 98 -4.58 -18.49 -11.11
CA GLY A 98 -5.10 -19.80 -10.76
C GLY A 98 -4.82 -20.16 -9.30
N GLY A 99 -5.86 -20.60 -8.58
CA GLY A 99 -5.78 -20.99 -7.17
C GLY A 99 -6.06 -19.86 -6.16
N ARG A 100 -6.33 -18.63 -6.61
CA ARG A 100 -6.78 -17.53 -5.74
C ARG A 100 -8.27 -17.27 -5.95
N HIS A 101 -9.00 -17.08 -4.85
CA HIS A 101 -10.38 -16.60 -4.88
C HIS A 101 -10.39 -15.15 -4.43
N GLY A 102 -10.63 -14.24 -5.38
CA GLY A 102 -10.74 -12.84 -5.04
C GLY A 102 -11.99 -12.57 -4.19
N SER A 103 -11.86 -11.81 -3.10
CA SER A 103 -12.91 -11.38 -2.21
C SER A 103 -12.91 -9.85 -2.06
N PRO A 104 -13.99 -9.16 -2.46
CA PRO A 104 -14.15 -7.71 -2.24
C PRO A 104 -14.06 -7.28 -0.76
N VAL A 105 -14.25 -8.23 0.17
CA VAL A 105 -14.08 -7.99 1.62
C VAL A 105 -12.61 -7.77 1.97
N ASP A 106 -11.69 -8.38 1.22
CA ASP A 106 -10.25 -8.24 1.46
C ASP A 106 -9.77 -6.82 1.15
N VAL A 107 -10.29 -6.19 0.09
CA VAL A 107 -10.06 -4.77 -0.23
C VAL A 107 -10.44 -3.84 0.93
N LEU A 108 -11.54 -4.12 1.64
CA LEU A 108 -12.00 -3.31 2.78
C LEU A 108 -11.12 -3.49 4.03
N VAL A 109 -10.67 -4.72 4.28
CA VAL A 109 -9.77 -5.03 5.40
C VAL A 109 -8.39 -4.39 5.16
N ASP A 110 -7.89 -4.46 3.93
CA ASP A 110 -6.62 -3.84 3.54
C ASP A 110 -6.70 -2.31 3.57
N ALA A 111 -7.83 -1.73 3.14
CA ALA A 111 -8.09 -0.30 3.26
C ALA A 111 -8.06 0.16 4.73
N PHE A 112 -8.66 -0.61 5.64
CA PHE A 112 -8.65 -0.32 7.07
C PHE A 112 -7.24 -0.45 7.66
N GLY A 113 -6.52 -1.52 7.32
CA GLY A 113 -5.13 -1.72 7.73
C GLY A 113 -4.20 -0.59 7.28
N ALA A 114 -4.33 -0.18 6.02
CA ALA A 114 -3.55 0.91 5.45
C ALA A 114 -3.83 2.25 6.16
N ALA A 115 -5.09 2.52 6.50
CA ALA A 115 -5.48 3.71 7.25
C ALA A 115 -4.87 3.73 8.66
N VAL A 116 -4.93 2.61 9.38
CA VAL A 116 -4.37 2.49 10.73
C VAL A 116 -2.84 2.64 10.69
N LEU A 117 -2.15 1.90 9.82
CA LEU A 117 -0.69 1.94 9.76
C LEU A 117 -0.17 3.33 9.35
N THR A 118 -0.80 3.95 8.36
CA THR A 118 -0.45 5.32 7.94
C THR A 118 -0.69 6.30 9.08
N GLY A 119 -1.81 6.19 9.81
CA GLY A 119 -2.10 7.01 10.98
C GLY A 119 -1.02 6.91 12.07
N LEU A 120 -0.53 5.69 12.34
CA LEU A 120 0.56 5.45 13.30
C LEU A 120 1.88 6.06 12.84
N LEU A 121 2.26 5.84 11.58
CA LEU A 121 3.49 6.41 11.00
C LEU A 121 3.49 7.94 11.03
N LEU A 122 2.35 8.56 10.72
CA LEU A 122 2.21 10.01 10.76
C LEU A 122 2.23 10.57 12.20
N LYS A 123 1.65 9.86 13.16
CA LYS A 123 1.72 10.24 14.58
C LYS A 123 3.16 10.19 15.09
N GLN A 124 3.91 9.15 14.72
CA GLN A 124 5.33 9.04 15.06
C GLN A 124 6.15 10.17 14.44
N HIS A 125 5.88 10.53 13.18
CA HIS A 125 6.59 11.60 12.49
C HIS A 125 6.33 13.01 13.09
N ARG A 126 5.18 13.21 13.74
CA ARG A 126 4.84 14.45 14.46
C ARG A 126 5.46 14.56 15.85
N ASN A 127 5.80 13.44 16.48
CA ASN A 127 6.38 13.42 17.82
C ASN A 127 7.91 13.54 17.82
N VAL A 128 8.55 13.44 16.65
CA VAL A 128 10.02 13.47 16.48
C VAL A 128 10.50 14.82 15.90
N SER A 129 9.58 15.71 15.54
CA SER A 129 9.83 17.07 15.03
C SER A 129 9.47 18.13 16.07
#